data_AF-A0A3M1FKS3-F1
#
_entry.id   AF-A0A3M1FKS3-F1
#
_cell.length_a   1.000
_cell.length_b   1.000
_cell.length_c   1.000
_cell.angle_alpha   90.00
_cell.angle_beta   90.00
_cell.angle_gamma   90.00
#
_symmetry.space_group_name_H-M   'P 1'
#
loop_
_entity.id
_entity.type
_entity.pdbx_description
1 polymer ?
#
loop_
_entity_poly.entity_id
_entity_poly.type
_entity_poly.pdbx_seq_one_letter_code
_entity_poly.pdbx_strand_id
1 'polypeptide(L)' 'MRKKEERNKLVGEIEGLSTSEINALLRLYRRKISKDLIIEPWQAKELFQLSKSLNKVLALLVNRQGQVEKVII' A
#
# COMPACT_ATOMS: atom_id res chain seq x y z
N MET A 1 -2.57 7.38 -18.80
CA MET A 1 -1.22 6.80 -18.69
C MET A 1 -0.70 6.56 -17.25
N ARG A 2 -1.36 6.99 -16.16
CA ARG A 2 -0.83 6.83 -14.77
C ARG A 2 -0.83 5.41 -14.16
N LYS A 3 -1.73 4.50 -14.57
CA LYS A 3 -1.93 3.19 -13.91
C LYS A 3 -0.76 2.20 -14.06
N LYS A 4 0.01 2.26 -15.14
CA LYS A 4 1.13 1.32 -15.39
C LYS A 4 2.32 1.63 -14.48
N GLU A 5 2.55 2.92 -14.21
CA GLU A 5 3.63 3.44 -13.36
C GLU A 5 3.37 3.17 -11.87
N GLU A 6 2.12 3.27 -11.43
CA GLU A 6 1.71 2.94 -10.05
C GLU A 6 1.86 1.43 -9.76
N ARG A 7 1.64 0.58 -10.77
CA ARG A 7 1.79 -0.87 -10.63
C ARG A 7 3.25 -1.29 -10.37
N ASN A 8 4.22 -0.56 -10.93
CA ASN A 8 5.66 -0.79 -10.69
C ASN A 8 6.10 -0.48 -9.26
N LYS A 9 5.26 0.18 -8.46
CA LYS A 9 5.53 0.46 -7.04
C LYS A 9 5.10 -0.70 -6.12
N LEU A 10 4.24 -1.60 -6.62
CA LEU A 10 3.94 -2.85 -5.94
C LEU A 10 5.11 -3.83 -6.11
N VAL A 11 5.62 -4.36 -5.02
CA VAL A 11 6.74 -5.31 -4.99
C VAL A 11 6.26 -6.61 -4.38
N GLY A 12 6.53 -7.75 -5.03
CA GLY A 12 6.12 -9.07 -4.57
C GLY A 12 5.26 -9.82 -5.58
N GLU A 13 4.62 -10.90 -5.14
CA GLU A 13 3.77 -11.75 -5.98
C GLU A 13 2.41 -11.09 -6.23
N ILE A 14 2.37 -10.30 -7.31
CA ILE A 14 1.17 -9.58 -7.79
C ILE A 14 0.37 -10.35 -8.85
N GLU A 15 0.89 -11.48 -9.33
CA GLU A 15 0.20 -12.35 -10.28
C GLU A 15 -0.94 -13.07 -9.55
N GLY A 16 -2.17 -12.93 -10.05
CA GLY A 16 -3.38 -13.46 -9.41
C GLY A 16 -4.20 -12.44 -8.62
N LEU A 17 -3.72 -11.21 -8.41
CA LEU A 17 -4.53 -10.14 -7.83
C LEU A 17 -5.56 -9.61 -8.85
N SER A 18 -6.81 -9.53 -8.43
CA SER A 18 -7.88 -8.89 -9.17
C SER A 18 -7.66 -7.38 -9.30
N THR A 19 -8.34 -6.77 -10.27
CA THR A 19 -8.27 -5.33 -10.50
C THR A 19 -8.73 -4.53 -9.28
N SER A 20 -9.74 -5.00 -8.53
CA SER A 20 -10.22 -4.35 -7.31
C SER A 20 -9.18 -4.39 -6.19
N GLU A 21 -8.49 -5.52 -6.01
CA GLU A 21 -7.42 -5.68 -5.03
C GLU A 21 -6.23 -4.78 -5.34
N ILE A 22 -5.79 -4.74 -6.61
CA ILE A 22 -4.75 -3.82 -7.06
C ILE A 22 -5.16 -2.38 -6.77
N ASN A 23 -6.39 -1.97 -7.13
CA ASN A 23 -6.86 -0.62 -6.87
C ASN A 23 -6.89 -0.29 -5.37
N ALA A 24 -7.22 -1.27 -4.52
CA ALA A 24 -7.24 -1.10 -3.07
C ALA A 24 -5.82 -0.89 -2.51
N LEU A 25 -4.84 -1.69 -2.95
CA LEU A 25 -3.43 -1.51 -2.61
C LEU A 25 -2.90 -0.16 -3.11
N LEU A 26 -3.30 0.27 -4.30
CA LEU A 26 -2.92 1.57 -4.84
C LEU A 26 -3.49 2.76 -4.04
N ARG A 27 -4.56 2.56 -3.25
CA ARG A 27 -5.06 3.63 -2.37
C ARG A 27 -4.09 3.94 -1.22
N LEU A 28 -3.27 2.98 -0.80
CA LEU A 28 -2.30 3.18 0.27
C LEU A 28 -1.28 4.28 -0.05
N TYR A 29 -1.06 4.59 -1.33
CA TYR A 29 -0.19 5.68 -1.77
C TYR A 29 -0.80 7.09 -1.66
N ARG A 30 -2.12 7.21 -1.45
CA ARG A 30 -2.84 8.49 -1.61
C ARG A 30 -2.69 9.44 -0.45
N ARG A 31 -2.27 8.96 0.72
CA ARG A 31 -2.26 9.73 1.96
C ARG A 31 -0.89 9.61 2.63
N LYS A 32 -0.40 10.74 3.13
CA LYS A 32 0.89 10.81 3.84
C LYS A 32 0.72 10.36 5.29
N ILE A 33 1.74 9.70 5.81
CA ILE A 33 1.97 9.47 7.24
C ILE A 33 2.45 10.78 7.86
N SER A 34 1.91 11.20 9.01
CA SER A 34 2.49 12.31 9.76
C SER A 34 3.93 11.97 10.13
N LYS A 35 4.84 12.93 10.01
CA LYS A 35 6.27 12.71 10.30
C LYS A 35 6.53 12.30 11.76
N ASP A 36 5.62 12.68 12.65
CA ASP A 36 5.71 12.41 14.08
C ASP A 36 5.21 11.01 14.45
N LEU A 37 4.60 10.29 13.50
CA LEU A 37 4.02 8.97 13.70
C LEU A 37 4.67 7.93 12.76
N ILE A 38 4.85 6.72 13.27
CA ILE A 38 5.32 5.59 12.44
C ILE A 38 4.20 5.15 11.49
N ILE A 39 2.95 5.15 11.97
CA ILE A 39 1.76 4.82 11.21
C ILE A 39 0.55 5.55 11.79
N GLU A 40 -0.34 6.03 10.93
CA GLU A 40 -1.61 6.59 11.38
C GLU A 40 -2.61 5.49 11.78
N PRO A 41 -3.45 5.67 12.81
CA PRO A 41 -4.44 4.65 13.20
C PRO A 41 -5.36 4.21 12.05
N TRP A 42 -5.74 5.14 11.18
CA TRP A 42 -6.56 4.84 10.01
C TRP A 42 -5.81 4.00 8.97
N GLN A 43 -4.48 4.18 8.84
CA GLN A 43 -3.65 3.35 7.97
C GLN A 43 -3.46 1.96 8.53
N ALA A 44 -3.19 1.85 9.84
CA ALA A 44 -3.07 0.55 10.49
C ALA A 44 -4.33 -0.29 10.26
N LYS A 45 -5.50 0.34 10.39
CA LYS A 45 -6.80 -0.29 10.09
C LYS A 45 -6.90 -0.71 8.62
N GLU A 46 -6.56 0.18 7.68
CA GLU A 46 -6.64 -0.11 6.24
C GLU A 46 -5.67 -1.24 5.83
N LEU A 47 -4.42 -1.22 6.32
CA LEU A 47 -3.43 -2.28 6.12
C LEU A 47 -3.90 -3.61 6.65
N PHE A 48 -4.40 -3.64 7.89
CA PHE A 48 -4.89 -4.88 8.50
C PHE A 48 -6.06 -5.47 7.72
N GLN A 49 -7.03 -4.64 7.33
CA GLN A 49 -8.18 -5.08 6.54
C GLN A 49 -7.76 -5.65 5.18
N LEU A 50 -6.84 -4.97 4.49
CA LEU A 50 -6.32 -5.44 3.19
C LEU A 50 -5.50 -6.71 3.32
N SER A 51 -4.61 -6.78 4.30
CA SER A 51 -3.80 -7.97 4.56
C SER A 51 -4.70 -9.18 4.85
N LYS A 52 -5.72 -8.99 5.69
CA LYS A 52 -6.70 -10.03 6.00
C LYS A 52 -7.52 -10.45 4.78
N SER A 53 -7.97 -9.51 3.95
CA SER A 53 -8.75 -9.85 2.75
C SER A 53 -7.94 -10.56 1.68
N LEU A 54 -6.66 -10.19 1.53
CA LEU A 54 -5.74 -10.80 0.56
C LEU A 54 -5.14 -12.11 1.07
N ASN A 55 -5.24 -12.36 2.39
CA ASN A 55 -4.52 -13.42 3.07
C ASN A 55 -3.00 -13.39 2.81
N LYS A 56 -2.44 -12.18 2.70
CA LYS A 56 -1.01 -11.92 2.46
C LYS A 56 -0.50 -10.87 3.47
N VAL A 57 0.77 -10.98 3.85
CA VAL A 57 1.43 -9.96 4.69
C VAL A 57 1.70 -8.74 3.83
N LEU A 58 1.40 -7.55 4.34
CA LEU A 58 1.65 -6.30 3.62
C LEU A 58 2.66 -5.46 4.40
N ALA A 59 3.61 -4.86 3.70
CA ALA A 59 4.53 -3.88 4.27
C ALA A 59 4.58 -2.60 3.43
N LEU A 60 4.83 -1.47 4.08
CA LEU A 60 4.98 -0.17 3.43
C LEU A 60 6.42 0.33 3.54
N LEU A 61 6.99 0.74 2.42
CA LEU A 61 8.20 1.56 2.42
C LEU A 61 7.79 3.03 2.38
N VAL A 62 8.24 3.79 3.37
CA VAL A 62 7.84 5.18 3.57
C VAL A 62 9.09 6.05 3.62
N ASN A 63 9.07 7.18 2.91
CA ASN A 63 10.18 8.13 2.97
C ASN A 63 10.08 9.08 4.18
N ARG A 64 11.13 9.87 4.39
CA ARG A 64 11.22 10.82 5.53
C ARG A 64 10.19 11.96 5.47
N GLN A 65 9.48 12.11 4.36
CA GLN A 65 8.40 13.06 4.16
C GLN A 65 7.01 12.43 4.42
N GLY A 66 6.98 11.17 4.86
CA GLY A 66 5.75 10.43 5.15
C GLY A 66 5.05 9.90 3.91
N GLN A 67 5.69 9.92 2.74
CA GLN A 67 5.09 9.40 1.51
C GLN A 67 5.40 7.92 1.37
N VAL A 68 4.37 7.13 1.03
CA VAL A 68 4.55 5.72 0.67
C VAL A 68 5.25 5.65 -0.69
N GLU A 69 6.41 5.01 -0.74
CA GLU A 69 7.17 4.81 -1.96
C GLU A 69 6.87 3.47 -2.61
N LYS A 70 6.69 2.43 -1.78
CA LYS A 70 6.40 1.07 -2.22
C LYS A 70 5.45 0.36 -1.25
N VAL A 71 4.66 -0.55 -1.80
CA VAL A 71 3.84 -1.51 -1.07
C VAL A 71 4.40 -2.88 -1.41
N ILE A 72 4.75 -3.64 -0.37
CA ILE A 72 5.35 -4.96 -0.47
C ILE A 72 4.30 -5.98 -0.05
N ILE A 73 4.17 -7.05 -0.84
CA ILE A 73 3.23 -8.18 -0.66
C ILE A 73 4.00 -9.48 -0.48
#